data_AF-A0A8S9NI85-F1
#
_entry.id   AF-A0A8S9NI85-F1
#
_cell.length_a   1.000
_cell.length_b   1.000
_cell.length_c   1.000
_cell.angle_alpha   90.00
_cell.angle_beta   90.00
_cell.angle_gamma   90.00
#
_symmetry.space_group_name_H-M   'P 1'
#
loop_
_entity.id
_entity.type
_entity.pdbx_description
1 polymer ?
#
loop_
_entity_poly.entity_id
_entity_poly.type
_entity_poly.pdbx_seq_one_letter_code
_entity_poly.pdbx_strand_id
1 'polypeptide(L)'
;MGIDQFEIVKYPSPLLGLSGETTMAYGSINLAVKAGTVTRVTEFLVVDRPASYNVIMGTPWLNAMRAIPSTTKTKKTRPRDRS
;
A
#
# COMPACT_ATOMS: atom_id res chain seq x y z
N MET A 1 -7.28 -6.46 9.66
CA MET A 1 -7.01 -7.45 8.60
C MET A 1 -6.73 -8.75 9.34
N GLY A 2 -7.53 -9.81 9.16
CA GLY A 2 -7.40 -11.04 9.95
C GLY A 2 -6.20 -11.89 9.52
N ILE A 3 -5.00 -11.33 9.66
CA ILE A 3 -3.73 -11.98 9.34
C ILE A 3 -3.20 -12.63 10.61
N ASP A 4 -2.84 -13.91 10.51
CA ASP A 4 -2.14 -14.60 11.60
C ASP A 4 -0.67 -14.17 11.63
N GLN A 5 -0.16 -13.85 12.82
CA GLN A 5 1.24 -13.48 13.00
C GLN A 5 2.20 -14.62 12.65
N PHE A 6 1.75 -15.88 12.72
CA PHE A 6 2.56 -17.05 12.32
C PHE A 6 2.81 -17.13 10.81
N GLU A 7 1.99 -16.46 9.99
CA GLU A 7 2.20 -16.38 8.53
C GLU A 7 3.24 -15.32 8.14
N ILE A 8 3.65 -14.47 9.09
CA ILE A 8 4.62 -13.40 8.85
C ILE A 8 6.02 -13.93 9.07
N VAL A 9 6.83 -13.91 8.02
CA VAL A 9 8.25 -14.21 8.10
C VAL A 9 8.96 -12.98 8.67
N LYS A 10 9.46 -13.10 9.90
CA LYS A 10 10.17 -12.01 10.58
C LYS A 10 11.49 -11.72 9.87
N TYR A 11 11.55 -10.57 9.21
CA TYR A 11 12.73 -10.08 8.52
C TYR A 11 12.75 -8.55 8.63
N PRO A 12 13.39 -8.00 9.67
CA PRO A 12 13.41 -6.57 9.89
C PRO A 12 14.29 -5.91 8.84
N SER A 13 13.67 -5.10 7.97
CA SER A 13 14.35 -4.31 6.96
C SER A 13 13.98 -2.83 7.10
N PRO A 14 14.91 -1.90 6.87
CA PRO A 14 14.62 -0.47 6.93
C PRO A 14 13.79 -0.02 5.72
N LEU A 15 12.76 0.77 6.00
CA LEU A 15 11.87 1.41 5.04
C LEU A 15 12.04 2.92 5.14
N LEU A 16 12.36 3.55 4.02
CA LEU A 16 12.47 5.01 3.93
C LEU A 16 11.12 5.59 3.48
N GLY A 17 10.52 6.38 4.36
CA GLY A 17 9.30 7.13 4.07
C GLY A 17 9.59 8.40 3.28
N LEU A 18 8.52 8.98 2.73
CA LEU A 18 8.62 10.13 1.83
C LEU A 18 9.05 11.41 2.55
N SER A 19 8.87 11.51 3.87
CA SER A 19 9.39 12.64 4.66
C SER A 19 10.82 12.42 5.16
N GLY A 20 11.48 11.34 4.71
CA GLY A 20 12.85 10.98 5.11
C GLY A 20 12.90 10.18 6.42
N GLU A 21 11.76 9.88 7.03
CA GLU A 21 11.65 9.03 8.20
C GLU A 21 12.02 7.59 7.83
N THR A 22 12.78 6.92 8.70
CA THR A 22 13.09 5.49 8.52
C THR A 22 12.29 4.66 9.52
N THR A 23 11.69 3.57 9.04
CA THR A 23 10.87 2.65 9.82
C THR A 23 11.36 1.23 9.61
N MET A 24 11.36 0.39 10.64
CA MET A 24 11.65 -1.03 10.47
C MET A 24 10.36 -1.78 10.11
N ALA A 25 10.41 -2.58 9.05
CA ALA A 25 9.38 -3.58 8.80
C ALA A 25 9.42 -4.63 9.92
N TYR A 26 8.25 -5.12 10.32
CA TYR A 26 8.09 -6.27 11.22
C TYR A 26 8.49 -7.58 10.53
N GLY A 27 8.19 -7.69 9.23
CA GLY A 27 8.53 -8.85 8.42
C GLY A 27 7.88 -8.79 7.05
N SER A 28 7.83 -9.93 6.36
CA SER A 28 7.10 -10.07 5.09
C SER A 28 6.04 -11.16 5.12
N ILE A 29 5.04 -11.02 4.26
CA ILE A 29 3.96 -11.98 4.08
C ILE A 29 3.57 -12.08 2.61
N ASN A 30 3.26 -13.29 2.14
CA ASN A 30 2.76 -13.51 0.79
C ASN A 30 1.22 -13.54 0.78
N LEU A 31 0.60 -12.57 0.12
CA LEU A 31 -0.86 -12.49 0.02
C LEU A 31 -1.31 -12.61 -1.44
N ALA A 32 -2.38 -13.38 -1.67
CA ALA A 32 -3.07 -13.41 -2.94
C ALA A 32 -3.97 -12.18 -3.08
N VAL A 33 -3.62 -11.28 -4.00
CA VAL A 33 -4.38 -10.06 -4.29
C VAL A 33 -5.14 -10.24 -5.60
N LYS A 34 -6.46 -10.04 -5.55
CA LYS A 34 -7.34 -10.08 -6.72
C LYS A 34 -7.77 -8.68 -7.13
N ALA A 35 -7.58 -8.34 -8.39
CA ALA A 35 -8.14 -7.14 -9.00
C ALA A 35 -8.78 -7.47 -10.35
N GLY A 36 -10.10 -7.20 -10.46
CA GLY A 36 -10.89 -7.65 -11.59
C GLY A 36 -10.85 -9.18 -11.72
N THR A 37 -10.40 -9.65 -12.87
CA THR A 37 -10.27 -11.09 -13.21
C THR A 37 -8.90 -11.68 -12.90
N VAL A 38 -7.92 -10.86 -12.49
CA VAL A 38 -6.54 -11.30 -12.27
C VAL A 38 -6.26 -11.43 -10.78
N THR A 39 -5.66 -12.56 -10.39
CA THR A 39 -5.16 -12.80 -9.02
C THR A 39 -3.65 -13.02 -9.07
N ARG A 40 -2.91 -12.37 -8.17
CA ARG A 40 -1.47 -12.52 -8.04
C ARG A 40 -1.07 -12.67 -6.58
N VAL A 41 -0.18 -13.62 -6.29
CA VAL A 41 0.53 -13.66 -5.01
C VAL A 41 1.58 -12.56 -5.01
N THR A 42 1.64 -11.78 -3.95
CA THR A 42 2.55 -10.64 -3.81
C THR A 42 3.14 -10.65 -2.41
N GLU A 43 4.45 -10.47 -2.33
CA GLU A 43 5.13 -10.26 -1.07
C GLU A 43 4.87 -8.83 -0.58
N PHE A 44 4.37 -8.71 0.65
CA PHE A 44 4.16 -7.46 1.36
C PHE A 44 5.12 -7.35 2.53
N LEU A 45 5.59 -6.13 2.78
CA LEU A 45 6.26 -5.80 4.03
C LEU A 45 5.21 -5.37 5.06
N VAL A 46 5.24 -6.00 6.22
CA VAL A 46 4.34 -5.70 7.33
C VAL A 46 4.99 -4.65 8.21
N VAL A 47 4.26 -3.59 8.55
CA VAL A 47 4.71 -2.55 9.49
C VAL A 47 3.72 -2.52 10.65
N ASP A 48 4.23 -2.72 11.87
CA ASP A 48 3.41 -2.67 13.09
C ASP A 48 3.31 -1.23 13.61
N ARG A 49 2.62 -0.37 12.84
CA ARG A 49 2.35 1.02 13.24
C ARG A 49 0.94 1.45 12.85
N PRO A 50 0.31 2.34 13.63
CA PRO A 50 -0.94 2.98 13.22
C PRO A 50 -0.76 3.73 11.90
N ALA A 51 -1.52 3.36 10.88
CA ALA A 51 -1.52 4.00 9.57
C ALA A 51 -2.95 4.22 9.08
N SER A 52 -3.18 5.27 8.29
CA SER A 52 -4.47 5.55 7.66
C SER A 52 -4.82 4.57 6.53
N TYR A 53 -3.87 3.73 6.11
CA TYR A 53 -4.00 2.75 5.04
C TYR A 53 -3.61 1.37 5.55
N ASN A 54 -4.38 0.35 5.14
CA ASN A 54 -4.13 -1.04 5.50
C ASN A 54 -3.09 -1.73 4.59
N VAL A 55 -3.00 -1.30 3.32
CA VAL A 55 -2.11 -1.86 2.29
C VAL A 55 -1.68 -0.74 1.36
N ILE A 56 -0.42 -0.76 0.92
CA ILE A 56 0.10 0.15 -0.10
C ILE A 56 0.59 -0.68 -1.29
N MET A 57 0.00 -0.43 -2.47
CA MET A 57 0.39 -1.09 -3.72
C MET A 57 1.31 -0.17 -4.52
N GLY A 58 2.57 -0.58 -4.67
CA GLY A 58 3.54 0.18 -5.44
C GLY A 58 3.39 0.02 -6.96
N THR A 59 4.11 0.87 -7.70
CA THR A 59 4.22 0.82 -9.16
C THR A 59 4.63 -0.55 -9.71
N PRO A 60 5.57 -1.32 -9.10
CA PRO A 60 5.93 -2.64 -9.62
C PRO A 60 4.74 -3.60 -9.72
N TRP A 61 3.84 -3.58 -8.74
CA TRP A 61 2.63 -4.42 -8.76
C TRP A 61 1.63 -3.94 -9.82
N LEU A 62 1.42 -2.62 -9.94
CA LEU A 62 0.55 -2.05 -10.98
C LEU A 62 1.02 -2.42 -12.39
N ASN A 63 2.34 -2.36 -12.63
CA ASN A 63 2.96 -2.77 -13.89
C ASN A 63 2.76 -4.27 -14.15
N ALA A 64 2.97 -5.11 -13.13
CA ALA A 64 2.72 -6.55 -13.19
C ALA A 64 1.26 -6.91 -13.52
N MET A 65 0.31 -6.06 -13.12
CA MET A 65 -1.11 -6.19 -13.42
C MET A 65 -1.52 -5.56 -14.76
N ARG A 66 -0.59 -4.90 -15.46
CA ARG A 66 -0.87 -4.07 -16.65
C ARG A 66 -1.98 -3.06 -16.37
N ALA A 67 -2.02 -2.54 -15.15
CA ALA A 67 -3.06 -1.64 -14.69
C ALA A 67 -2.93 -0.28 -15.38
N ILE A 68 -4.04 0.24 -15.90
CA ILE A 68 -4.11 1.60 -16.45
C ILE A 68 -4.79 2.48 -15.40
N PRO A 69 -4.06 3.42 -14.77
CA PRO A 69 -4.66 4.30 -13.78
C PRO A 69 -5.64 5.26 -14.44
N SER A 70 -6.89 5.27 -13.99
CA SER A 70 -7.89 6.26 -14.39
C SER A 70 -8.00 7.36 -13.33
N THR A 71 -7.80 8.61 -13.72
CA THR A 71 -8.01 9.76 -12.83
C THR A 71 -9.41 10.33 -12.99
N THR A 72 -10.25 10.22 -11.96
CA THR A 72 -11.54 10.91 -11.92
C THR A 72 -11.34 12.36 -11.49
N LYS A 73 -11.78 13.32 -12.31
CA LYS A 73 -11.74 14.75 -11.94
C LYS A 73 -12.90 15.07 -10.99
N THR A 74 -12.64 15.07 -9.69
CA THR A 74 -13.56 15.69 -8.72
C THR A 74 -13.33 17.20 -8.70
N LYS A 75 -14.38 18.00 -8.98
CA LYS A 75 -14.33 19.46 -8.95
C LYS A 75 -14.14 19.95 -7.52
N LYS A 76 -12.91 20.28 -7.12
CA LYS A 76 -12.65 21.05 -5.89
C LYS A 76 -13.02 22.51 -6.15
N THR A 77 -14.28 22.88 -5.88
CA THR A 77 -14.67 24.29 -5.84
C THR A 77 -14.03 24.95 -4.62
N ARG A 78 -13.08 25.85 -4.86
CA ARG A 78 -12.52 26.75 -3.83
C ARG A 78 -13.65 27.68 -3.38
N PRO A 79 -13.98 27.79 -2.07
CA PRO A 79 -14.96 28.77 -1.63
C PRO A 79 -14.45 30.17 -2.02
N ARG A 80 -15.30 30.92 -2.70
CA ARG A 80 -15.01 32.30 -3.11
C ARG A 80 -15.22 33.15 -1.87
N ASP A 81 -14.12 33.59 -1.27
CA ASP A 81 -14.14 34.52 -0.14
C ASP A 81 -14.86 35.79 -0.61
N ARG A 82 -16.05 36.05 -0.08
CA ARG A 82 -16.75 37.32 -0.27
C ARG A 82 -16.27 38.23 0.85
N SER A 83 -15.37 39.14 0.48
CA SER A 83 -15.08 40.33 1.27
C SER A 83 -16.27 41.28 1.30
#